data_AF-A0A349MC15-F1
#
_entry.id   AF-A0A349MC15-F1
#
_cell.length_a   1.000
_cell.length_b   1.000
_cell.length_c   1.000
_cell.angle_alpha   90.00
_cell.angle_beta   90.00
_cell.angle_gamma   90.00
#
_symmetry.space_group_name_H-M   'P 1'
#
loop_
_entity.id
_entity.type
_entity.pdbx_description
1 polymer ?
#
loop_
_entity_poly.entity_id
_entity_poly.type
_entity_poly.pdbx_seq_one_letter_code
_entity_poly.pdbx_strand_id
1 'polypeptide(L)'
;RGSHFYLALFWAEALSQQNQEPALAAEAEPFAKALRSKEQTVVDELIAVQGNKVDLGGYYRPDEAKCREIMRPSPTFNAALAGWH
;
A
#
# COMPACT_ATOMS: atom_id res chain seq x y z
N ARG A 1 -8.52 -2.42 -0.91
CA ARG A 1 -7.26 -2.52 -0.12
C ARG A 1 -6.28 -3.45 -0.81
N GLY A 2 -6.53 -4.77 -0.89
CA GLY A 2 -5.66 -5.71 -1.61
C GLY A 2 -5.40 -5.30 -3.07
N SER A 3 -6.46 -4.97 -3.81
CA SER A 3 -6.33 -4.45 -5.19
C SER A 3 -5.51 -3.16 -5.29
N HIS A 4 -5.62 -2.26 -4.29
CA HIS A 4 -4.83 -1.01 -4.28
C HIS A 4 -3.35 -1.29 -4.03
N PHE A 5 -3.03 -2.28 -3.18
CA PHE A 5 -1.65 -2.72 -2.98
C PHE A 5 -1.06 -3.27 -4.28
N TYR A 6 -1.77 -4.16 -4.98
CA TYR A 6 -1.31 -4.70 -6.26
C TYR A 6 -1.17 -3.61 -7.33
N LEU A 7 -2.09 -2.65 -7.38
CA LEU A 7 -1.95 -1.49 -8.27
C LEU A 7 -0.66 -0.72 -7.97
N ALA A 8 -0.36 -0.42 -6.70
CA ALA A 8 0.85 0.27 -6.31
C ALA A 8 2.12 -0.53 -6.66
N LEU A 9 2.11 -1.84 -6.41
CA LEU A 9 3.21 -2.74 -6.75
C LEU A 9 3.51 -2.75 -8.25
N PHE A 10 2.49 -3.03 -9.07
CA PHE A 10 2.68 -3.11 -10.52
C PHE A 10 3.02 -1.74 -11.12
N TRP A 11 2.50 -0.66 -10.54
CA TRP A 11 2.87 0.69 -10.96
C TRP A 11 4.34 0.99 -10.65
N ALA A 12 4.81 0.68 -9.44
CA ALA A 12 6.22 0.84 -9.08
C ALA A 12 7.15 0.03 -9.99
N GLU A 13 6.77 -1.21 -10.33
CA GLU A 13 7.55 -2.04 -11.26
C GLU A 13 7.59 -1.44 -12.65
N ALA A 14 6.46 -0.97 -13.18
CA ALA A 14 6.40 -0.31 -14.48
C ALA A 14 7.26 0.97 -14.50
N LEU A 15 7.22 1.76 -13.44
CA LEU A 15 8.06 2.95 -13.28
C LEU A 15 9.55 2.61 -13.22
N SER A 16 9.93 1.49 -12.60
CA SER A 16 11.34 1.06 -12.52
C SER A 16 11.88 0.47 -13.84
N GLN A 17 11.01 0.02 -14.73
CA GLN A 17 11.39 -0.69 -15.97
C GLN A 17 11.31 0.17 -17.23
N GLN A 18 10.70 1.35 -17.14
CA GLN A 18 10.61 2.27 -18.28
C GLN A 18 11.97 2.92 -18.59
N ASN A 19 12.16 3.31 -19.85
CA ASN A 19 13.39 3.93 -20.35
C ASN A 19 13.21 5.38 -20.84
N GLN A 20 12.03 5.97 -20.64
CA GLN A 20 11.71 7.33 -21.04
C GLN A 20 12.30 8.37 -20.08
N GLU A 21 12.35 8.04 -18.79
CA GLU A 21 12.85 8.90 -17.70
C GLU A 21 13.76 8.09 -16.77
N PRO A 22 15.07 7.92 -17.09
CA PRO A 22 15.97 7.06 -16.32
C PRO A 22 16.12 7.45 -14.84
N ALA A 23 16.01 8.74 -14.51
CA ALA A 23 16.06 9.21 -13.12
C ALA A 23 14.87 8.66 -12.31
N LEU A 24 13.66 8.72 -12.87
CA LEU A 24 12.46 8.17 -12.25
C LEU A 24 12.53 6.64 -12.13
N ALA A 25 13.10 5.96 -13.12
CA ALA A 25 13.30 4.51 -13.04
C ALA A 25 14.25 4.12 -11.90
N ALA A 26 15.37 4.84 -11.76
CA ALA A 26 16.33 4.61 -10.68
C ALA A 26 15.74 4.90 -9.29
N GLU A 27 14.90 5.93 -9.16
CA GLU A 27 14.15 6.21 -7.94
C GLU A 27 13.16 5.08 -7.64
N ALA A 28 12.47 4.55 -8.66
CA ALA A 28 11.43 3.50 -8.58
C ALA A 28 11.95 2.11 -8.22
N GLU A 29 13.16 1.79 -8.63
CA GLU A 29 13.74 0.48 -8.41
C GLU A 29 13.75 0.03 -6.92
N PRO A 30 14.28 0.80 -5.95
CA PRO A 30 14.28 0.38 -4.55
C PRO A 30 12.87 0.19 -3.98
N PHE A 31 11.90 1.00 -4.40
CA PHE A 31 10.52 0.89 -3.92
C PHE A 31 9.77 -0.29 -4.52
N ALA A 32 9.91 -0.53 -5.82
CA ALA A 32 9.38 -1.73 -6.46
C ALA A 32 9.92 -2.99 -5.78
N LYS A 33 11.23 -3.05 -5.52
CA LYS A 33 11.85 -4.15 -4.76
C LYS A 33 11.31 -4.25 -3.33
N ALA A 34 11.13 -3.13 -2.64
CA ALA A 34 10.58 -3.12 -1.28
C ALA A 34 9.14 -3.65 -1.23
N LEU A 35 8.28 -3.23 -2.16
CA LEU A 35 6.91 -3.73 -2.25
C LEU A 35 6.87 -5.21 -2.62
N ARG A 36 7.67 -5.64 -3.61
CA ARG A 36 7.69 -7.04 -4.07
C ARG A 36 8.21 -7.99 -2.99
N SER A 37 9.29 -7.64 -2.30
CA SER A 37 9.86 -8.47 -1.22
C SER A 37 8.93 -8.62 -0.01
N LYS A 38 7.99 -7.69 0.18
CA LYS A 38 7.03 -7.68 1.29
C LYS A 38 5.62 -8.10 0.87
N GLU A 39 5.43 -8.56 -0.36
CA GLU A 39 4.12 -8.85 -0.94
C GLU A 39 3.27 -9.75 -0.05
N GLN A 40 3.80 -10.92 0.32
CA GLN A 40 3.05 -11.88 1.13
C GLN A 40 2.68 -11.29 2.50
N THR A 41 3.62 -10.63 3.18
CA THR A 41 3.36 -9.99 4.47
C THR A 41 2.25 -8.95 4.38
N VAL A 42 2.27 -8.10 3.34
CA VAL A 42 1.21 -7.10 3.13
C VAL A 42 -0.13 -7.78 2.86
N VAL A 43 -0.18 -8.80 2.01
CA VAL A 43 -1.42 -9.53 1.72
C VAL A 43 -1.98 -10.18 2.98
N ASP A 44 -1.14 -10.80 3.80
CA ASP A 44 -1.54 -11.44 5.06
C ASP A 44 -2.10 -10.40 6.06
N GLU A 45 -1.44 -9.24 6.22
CA GLU A 45 -1.92 -8.14 7.06
C GLU A 45 -3.30 -7.63 6.59
N LEU A 46 -3.50 -7.52 5.26
CA LEU A 46 -4.76 -7.08 4.67
C LEU A 46 -5.88 -8.14 4.79
N ILE A 47 -5.55 -9.43 4.88
CA ILE A 47 -6.49 -10.54 5.08
C ILE A 47 -6.85 -10.68 6.56
N ALA A 48 -5.88 -10.58 7.47
CA ALA A 48 -6.04 -10.83 8.90
C ALA A 48 -7.13 -9.97 9.57
N VAL A 49 -7.40 -8.78 9.04
CA VAL A 49 -8.44 -7.87 9.57
C VAL A 49 -9.85 -8.11 9.01
N GLN A 50 -10.01 -9.04 8.06
CA GLN A 50 -11.31 -9.31 7.43
C GLN A 50 -12.20 -10.20 8.30
N GLY A 51 -13.50 -10.22 7.99
CA GLY A 51 -14.48 -11.08 8.68
C GLY A 51 -15.01 -10.54 10.01
N ASN A 52 -14.48 -9.41 10.50
CA ASN A 52 -14.87 -8.81 11.76
C ASN A 52 -15.69 -7.53 11.58
N LYS A 53 -16.55 -7.22 12.55
CA LYS A 53 -17.25 -5.94 12.62
C LYS A 53 -16.23 -4.82 12.87
N VAL A 54 -16.45 -3.67 12.24
CA VAL A 54 -15.63 -2.47 12.43
C VAL A 54 -16.51 -1.29 12.83
N ASP A 55 -15.98 -0.40 13.67
CA ASP A 55 -16.65 0.84 14.07
C ASP A 55 -16.04 2.01 13.30
N LEU A 56 -16.83 2.63 12.44
CA LEU A 56 -16.42 3.81 11.67
C LEU A 56 -16.67 5.13 12.42
N GLY A 57 -17.28 5.11 13.61
CA GLY A 57 -17.64 6.32 14.37
C GLY A 57 -18.76 7.16 13.74
N GLY A 58 -19.45 6.64 12.73
CA GLY A 58 -20.52 7.30 11.98
C GLY A 58 -20.79 6.58 10.67
N TYR A 59 -21.85 6.99 9.96
CA TYR A 59 -22.21 6.43 8.64
C TYR A 59 -22.02 7.47 7.53
N TYR A 60 -22.87 8.52 7.49
CA TYR A 60 -22.74 9.60 6.50
C TYR A 60 -21.54 10.51 6.75
N ARG A 61 -21.09 10.59 8.01
CA ARG A 61 -19.92 11.35 8.44
C ARG A 61 -19.13 10.49 9.43
N PRO A 62 -18.35 9.52 8.95
CA PRO A 62 -17.54 8.68 9.82
C PRO A 62 -16.41 9.49 10.46
N ASP A 63 -15.84 8.95 11.53
CA ASP A 63 -14.63 9.48 12.14
C ASP A 63 -13.43 9.25 11.21
N GLU A 64 -12.68 10.32 10.92
CA GLU A 64 -11.58 10.28 9.95
C GLU A 64 -10.43 9.38 10.43
N ALA A 65 -10.10 9.42 11.73
CA ALA A 65 -9.01 8.65 12.30
C ALA A 65 -9.34 7.15 12.25
N LYS A 66 -10.55 6.77 12.66
CA LYS A 66 -11.04 5.38 12.58
C LYS A 66 -11.05 4.88 11.13
N CYS A 67 -11.58 5.69 10.20
CA CYS A 67 -11.55 5.35 8.77
C CYS A 67 -10.13 5.12 8.26
N ARG A 68 -9.18 6.01 8.61
CA ARG A 68 -7.78 5.89 8.19
C ARG A 68 -7.15 4.60 8.70
N GLU A 69 -7.34 4.27 9.97
CA GLU A 69 -6.80 3.06 10.59
C GLU A 69 -7.38 1.80 9.94
N ILE A 70 -8.71 1.72 9.82
CA ILE A 70 -9.41 0.58 9.22
C ILE A 70 -9.02 0.41 7.75
N MET A 71 -8.91 1.49 6.99
CA MET A 71 -8.65 1.44 5.55
C MET A 71 -7.17 1.21 5.22
N ARG A 72 -6.25 1.46 6.16
CA ARG A 72 -4.81 1.28 5.98
C ARG A 72 -4.22 0.36 7.08
N PRO A 73 -4.71 -0.89 7.20
CA PRO A 73 -4.38 -1.76 8.34
C PRO A 73 -3.00 -2.43 8.21
N SER A 74 -2.32 -2.29 7.07
CA SER A 74 -0.99 -2.87 6.82
C SER A 74 0.11 -1.89 7.25
N PRO A 75 0.74 -2.05 8.43
CA PRO A 75 1.88 -1.23 8.81
C PRO A 75 3.05 -1.40 7.83
N THR A 76 3.23 -2.61 7.30
CA THR A 76 4.29 -2.91 6.33
C THR A 76 4.12 -2.10 5.05
N PHE A 77 2.90 -2.03 4.50
CA PHE A 77 2.63 -1.24 3.30
C PHE A 77 2.69 0.26 3.58
N ASN A 78 2.16 0.71 4.72
CA ASN A 78 2.22 2.12 5.11
C ASN A 78 3.67 2.62 5.25
N ALA A 79 4.55 1.82 5.85
CA ALA A 79 5.96 2.16 5.99
C ALA A 79 6.68 2.21 4.62
N ALA A 80 6.36 1.28 3.71
CA ALA A 80 6.91 1.30 2.36
C ALA A 80 6.52 2.57 1.59
N LEU A 81 5.25 2.99 1.68
CA LEU A 81 4.76 4.23 1.06
C LEU A 81 5.40 5.49 1.66
N ALA A 82 5.65 5.51 2.96
CA ALA A 82 6.25 6.66 3.64
C ALA A 82 7.74 6.85 3.27
N GLY A 83 8.43 5.79 2.86
CA GLY A 83 9.85 5.83 2.48
C GLY A 83 10.11 6.11 1.00
N TRP A 84 9.07 6.39 0.21
CA TRP A 84 9.20 6.82 -1.18
C TRP A 84 9.43 8.34 -1.22
N HIS A 85 10.58 8.77 -1.77
CA HIS A 85 11.02 10.17 -1.82
C HIS A 85 11.72 10.49 -3.13
#